data_AF-A0A8S3US76-F1
#
_entry.id   AF-A0A8S3US76-F1
#
_cell.length_a   1.000
_cell.length_b   1.000
_cell.length_c   1.000
_cell.angle_alpha   90.00
_cell.angle_beta   90.00
_cell.angle_gamma   90.00
#
_symmetry.space_group_name_H-M   'P 1'
#
loop_
_entity.id
_entity.type
_entity.pdbx_description
1 polymer ?
#
loop_
_entity_poly.entity_id
_entity_poly.type
_entity_poly.pdbx_seq_one_letter_code
_entity_poly.pdbx_strand_id
1 'polypeptide(L)'
;MLSSARQVYERAVEFFGEDNIDERLVVAFAKFRKAKKKSSSKRCSCQEIYKHYTVHNKKFGSRAAIDVIVSKRRFKYEEEKRHWRRYIYLWINYAVYEELENDDPDKVREVFKACLDVIPHKTFTFAKIWLLFAQFEIRQKSLQGARRVMVRS
;
A
#
# COMPACT_ATOMS: atom_id res chain seq x y z
N MET A 1 -27.50 1.14 -25.18
CA MET A 1 -26.37 0.35 -24.64
C MET A 1 -24.99 0.99 -24.84
N LEU A 2 -24.72 1.77 -25.90
CA LEU A 2 -23.43 2.49 -26.07
C LEU A 2 -23.22 3.63 -25.06
N SER A 3 -24.30 4.24 -24.59
CA SER A 3 -24.34 5.28 -23.57
C SER A 3 -23.83 4.78 -22.21
N SER A 4 -24.23 3.56 -21.80
CA SER A 4 -23.87 3.02 -20.47
C SER A 4 -22.38 2.75 -20.32
N ALA A 5 -21.72 2.12 -21.30
CA ALA A 5 -20.29 1.81 -21.20
C ALA A 5 -19.40 3.06 -21.27
N ARG A 6 -19.82 4.07 -22.04
CA ARG A 6 -19.15 5.37 -22.08
C ARG A 6 -19.30 6.12 -20.75
N GLN A 7 -20.50 6.12 -20.19
CA GLN A 7 -20.80 6.75 -18.91
C GLN A 7 -20.10 6.07 -17.73
N VAL A 8 -19.90 4.75 -17.79
CA VAL A 8 -19.06 4.02 -16.82
C VAL A 8 -17.59 4.40 -16.94
N TYR A 9 -17.09 4.60 -18.17
CA TYR A 9 -15.71 5.04 -18.38
C TYR A 9 -15.51 6.50 -17.94
N GLU A 10 -16.42 7.41 -18.30
CA GLU A 10 -16.39 8.82 -17.87
C GLU A 10 -16.48 8.92 -16.34
N ARG A 11 -17.36 8.17 -15.69
CA ARG A 11 -17.41 8.08 -14.21
C ARG A 11 -16.15 7.47 -13.60
N ALA A 12 -15.55 6.46 -14.23
CA ALA A 12 -14.31 5.88 -13.74
C ALA A 12 -13.15 6.88 -13.87
N VAL A 13 -13.10 7.66 -14.96
CA VAL A 13 -12.12 8.72 -15.16
C VAL A 13 -12.30 9.85 -14.14
N GLU A 14 -13.54 10.25 -13.86
CA GLU A 14 -13.85 11.22 -12.79
C GLU A 14 -13.50 10.69 -11.39
N PHE A 15 -13.75 9.40 -11.12
CA PHE A 15 -13.54 8.80 -9.79
C PHE A 15 -12.07 8.50 -9.50
N PHE A 16 -11.32 8.00 -10.47
CA PHE A 16 -9.90 7.62 -10.30
C PHE A 16 -8.94 8.76 -10.61
N GLY A 17 -9.39 9.83 -11.30
CA GLY A 17 -8.55 10.94 -11.75
C GLY A 17 -7.62 10.53 -12.89
N GLU A 18 -7.20 11.51 -13.72
CA GLU A 18 -6.35 11.26 -14.89
C GLU A 18 -5.01 10.57 -14.57
N ASP A 19 -4.56 10.66 -13.31
CA ASP A 19 -3.27 10.13 -12.85
C ASP A 19 -3.30 8.66 -12.41
N ASN A 20 -4.47 8.01 -12.32
CA ASN A 20 -4.59 6.65 -11.77
C ASN A 20 -5.54 5.71 -12.53
N ILE A 21 -5.84 6.00 -13.80
CA ILE A 21 -6.66 5.10 -14.64
C ILE A 21 -5.86 3.84 -14.97
N ASP A 22 -6.40 2.68 -14.60
CA ASP A 22 -5.80 1.37 -14.88
C ASP A 22 -5.72 1.15 -16.40
N GLU A 23 -4.51 0.85 -16.90
CA GLU A 23 -4.23 0.54 -18.31
C GLU A 23 -5.17 -0.57 -18.85
N ARG A 24 -5.57 -1.50 -17.98
CA ARG A 24 -6.51 -2.57 -18.31
C ARG A 24 -7.89 -2.03 -18.67
N LEU A 25 -8.34 -0.94 -18.05
CA LEU A 25 -9.63 -0.30 -18.34
C LEU A 25 -9.65 0.30 -19.75
N VAL A 26 -8.56 0.96 -20.14
CA VAL A 26 -8.38 1.55 -21.48
C VAL A 26 -8.31 0.46 -22.56
N VAL A 27 -7.54 -0.61 -22.31
CA VAL A 27 -7.41 -1.75 -23.22
C VAL A 27 -8.71 -2.53 -23.36
N ALA A 28 -9.45 -2.73 -22.25
CA ALA A 28 -10.75 -3.40 -22.25
C ALA A 28 -11.78 -2.62 -23.09
N PHE A 29 -11.81 -1.29 -22.97
CA PHE A 29 -12.72 -0.45 -23.76
C PHE A 29 -12.38 -0.46 -25.26
N ALA A 30 -11.08 -0.46 -25.60
CA ALA A 30 -10.62 -0.60 -26.99
C ALA A 30 -11.02 -1.95 -27.61
N LYS A 31 -10.90 -3.04 -26.85
CA LYS A 31 -11.33 -4.39 -27.28
C LYS A 31 -12.85 -4.48 -27.43
N PHE A 32 -13.62 -3.92 -26.50
CA PHE A 32 -15.09 -3.87 -26.56
C PHE A 32 -15.60 -3.13 -27.81
N ARG A 33 -15.00 -1.99 -28.16
CA ARG A 33 -15.37 -1.24 -29.38
C ARG A 33 -14.92 -1.96 -30.66
N LYS A 34 -13.75 -2.61 -30.68
CA LYS A 34 -13.32 -3.45 -31.82
C LYS A 34 -14.31 -4.61 -32.07
N ALA A 35 -14.81 -5.25 -31.03
CA ALA A 35 -15.81 -6.32 -31.14
C ALA A 35 -17.12 -5.82 -31.78
N LYS A 36 -17.56 -4.59 -31.47
CA LYS A 36 -18.72 -3.94 -32.10
C LYS A 36 -18.45 -3.38 -33.51
N LYS A 37 -17.18 -3.18 -33.90
CA LYS A 37 -16.79 -2.52 -35.17
C LYS A 37 -16.84 -3.45 -36.40
N LYS A 38 -17.06 -4.76 -36.24
CA LYS A 38 -17.30 -5.67 -37.38
C LYS A 38 -18.63 -5.41 -38.12
N SER A 39 -19.49 -4.49 -37.65
CA SER A 39 -20.82 -4.26 -38.23
C SER A 39 -21.06 -2.89 -38.91
N SER A 40 -20.20 -1.87 -38.80
CA SER A 40 -20.45 -0.61 -39.53
C SER A 40 -19.23 0.32 -39.58
N SER A 41 -18.86 0.69 -40.81
CA SER A 41 -17.78 1.61 -41.18
C SER A 41 -18.08 3.06 -40.78
N LYS A 42 -17.32 3.63 -39.82
CA LYS A 42 -17.15 5.10 -39.64
C LYS A 42 -15.73 5.41 -39.13
N ARG A 43 -15.00 6.28 -39.84
CA ARG A 43 -13.52 6.41 -39.83
C ARG A 43 -12.95 7.52 -38.93
N CYS A 44 -13.75 8.38 -38.29
CA CYS A 44 -13.20 9.66 -37.77
C CYS A 44 -12.95 9.80 -36.25
N SER A 45 -13.44 8.93 -35.35
CA SER A 45 -13.13 9.04 -33.90
C SER A 45 -11.96 8.15 -33.43
N CYS A 46 -11.44 7.26 -34.30
CA CYS A 46 -10.36 6.34 -33.95
C CYS A 46 -8.95 6.96 -34.05
N GLN A 47 -8.77 8.05 -34.80
CA GLN A 47 -7.45 8.67 -34.96
C GLN A 47 -7.02 9.41 -33.69
N GLU A 48 -7.93 10.07 -32.98
CA GLU A 48 -7.64 10.72 -31.69
C GLU A 48 -7.33 9.71 -30.60
N ILE A 49 -8.09 8.62 -30.53
CA ILE A 49 -7.85 7.53 -29.58
C ILE A 49 -6.50 6.85 -29.86
N TYR A 50 -6.14 6.66 -31.14
CA TYR A 50 -4.83 6.11 -31.51
C TYR A 50 -3.68 7.09 -31.25
N LYS A 51 -3.89 8.40 -31.41
CA LYS A 51 -2.93 9.45 -31.00
C LYS A 51 -2.72 9.45 -29.48
N HIS A 52 -3.79 9.40 -28.68
CA HIS A 52 -3.69 9.28 -27.22
C HIS A 52 -3.04 7.95 -26.79
N TYR A 53 -3.37 6.84 -27.45
CA TYR A 53 -2.75 5.54 -27.21
C TYR A 53 -1.25 5.54 -27.56
N THR A 54 -0.84 6.15 -28.68
CA THR A 54 0.58 6.20 -29.07
C THR A 54 1.38 7.16 -28.21
N VAL A 55 0.82 8.29 -27.78
CA VAL A 55 1.45 9.18 -26.79
C VAL A 55 1.55 8.50 -25.43
N HIS A 56 0.52 7.78 -24.99
CA HIS A 56 0.56 6.98 -23.77
C HIS A 56 1.58 5.83 -23.89
N ASN A 57 1.63 5.09 -25.00
CA ASN A 57 2.56 3.98 -25.17
C ASN A 57 4.01 4.48 -25.35
N LYS A 58 4.21 5.70 -25.88
CA LYS A 58 5.52 6.37 -25.91
C LYS A 58 5.94 6.91 -24.53
N LYS A 59 4.99 7.40 -23.73
CA LYS A 59 5.21 7.89 -22.35
C LYS A 59 5.30 6.79 -21.30
N PHE A 60 4.67 5.63 -21.50
CA PHE A 60 4.54 4.56 -20.50
C PHE A 60 5.07 3.19 -21.00
N GLY A 61 5.24 2.99 -22.30
CA GLY A 61 5.74 1.72 -22.89
C GLY A 61 7.26 1.60 -22.96
N SER A 62 8.00 2.69 -22.71
CA SER A 62 9.45 2.58 -22.46
C SER A 62 9.65 2.02 -21.05
N ARG A 63 10.40 0.92 -20.92
CA ARG A 63 10.75 0.27 -19.64
C ARG A 63 11.12 1.29 -18.55
N ALA A 64 11.82 2.36 -18.95
CA ALA A 64 12.20 3.49 -18.10
C ALA A 64 11.02 4.25 -17.47
N ALA A 65 9.89 4.41 -18.15
CA ALA A 65 8.72 5.09 -17.60
C ALA A 65 7.96 4.20 -16.60
N ILE A 66 7.85 2.90 -16.87
CA ILE A 66 7.35 1.91 -15.90
C ILE A 66 8.24 1.92 -14.67
N ASP A 67 9.57 1.92 -14.86
CA ASP A 67 10.54 1.99 -13.77
C ASP A 67 10.42 3.31 -13.00
N VAL A 68 10.14 4.45 -13.64
CA VAL A 68 9.90 5.74 -12.97
C VAL A 68 8.61 5.70 -12.14
N ILE A 69 7.52 5.14 -12.65
CA ILE A 69 6.24 5.03 -11.92
C ILE A 69 6.37 4.05 -10.75
N VAL A 70 6.99 2.90 -10.98
CA VAL A 70 7.29 1.92 -9.93
C VAL A 70 8.23 2.55 -8.90
N SER A 71 9.25 3.30 -9.31
CA SER A 71 10.17 3.99 -8.40
C SER A 71 9.48 5.09 -7.60
N LYS A 72 8.56 5.85 -8.21
CA LYS A 72 7.80 6.91 -7.52
C LYS A 72 6.82 6.33 -6.51
N ARG A 73 6.13 5.23 -6.86
CA ARG A 73 5.29 4.47 -5.92
C ARG A 73 6.13 3.83 -4.80
N ARG A 74 7.29 3.26 -5.14
CA ARG A 74 8.23 2.68 -4.17
C ARG A 74 8.79 3.74 -3.22
N PHE A 75 9.14 4.92 -3.73
CA PHE A 75 9.65 6.03 -2.92
C PHE A 75 8.62 6.47 -1.88
N LYS A 76 7.37 6.71 -2.30
CA LYS A 76 6.27 7.03 -1.38
C LYS A 76 6.09 5.95 -0.30
N TYR A 77 6.13 4.68 -0.69
CA TYR A 77 6.02 3.57 0.26
C TYR A 77 7.21 3.46 1.23
N GLU A 78 8.43 3.73 0.75
CA GLU A 78 9.64 3.76 1.60
C GLU A 78 9.62 4.95 2.58
N GLU A 79 9.09 6.10 2.18
CA GLU A 79 8.86 7.24 3.08
C GLU A 79 7.86 6.88 4.18
N GLU A 80 6.69 6.34 3.81
CA GLU A 80 5.70 5.86 4.78
C GLU A 80 6.30 4.83 5.76
N LYS A 81 7.06 3.84 5.26
CA LYS A 81 7.81 2.89 6.09
C LYS A 81 8.81 3.56 7.02
N ARG A 82 9.44 4.66 6.60
CA ARG A 82 10.40 5.41 7.44
C ARG A 82 9.68 6.10 8.60
N HIS A 83 8.51 6.68 8.34
CA HIS A 83 7.68 7.29 9.38
C HIS A 83 7.19 6.25 10.39
N TRP A 84 6.68 5.11 9.91
CA TRP A 84 6.28 4.00 10.78
C TRP A 84 7.43 3.47 11.63
N ARG A 85 8.64 3.30 11.06
CA ARG A 85 9.83 2.92 11.84
C ARG A 85 10.11 3.91 12.97
N ARG A 86 10.12 5.22 12.68
CA ARG A 86 10.35 6.25 13.72
C ARG A 86 9.28 6.22 14.80
N TYR A 87 8.02 6.06 14.41
CA TYR A 87 6.91 5.98 15.34
C TYR A 87 7.04 4.76 16.28
N ILE A 88 7.41 3.59 15.75
CA ILE A 88 7.65 2.40 16.58
C ILE A 88 8.84 2.59 17.53
N TYR A 89 9.91 3.25 17.08
CA TYR A 89 11.04 3.57 17.96
C TYR A 89 10.63 4.50 19.11
N LEU A 90 9.69 5.42 18.89
CA LEU A 90 9.15 6.25 19.96
C LEU A 90 8.44 5.40 21.02
N TRP A 91 7.59 4.45 20.60
CA TRP A 91 6.93 3.50 21.52
C TRP A 91 7.93 2.64 22.28
N ILE A 92 8.97 2.14 21.61
CA ILE A 92 10.02 1.35 22.26
C ILE A 92 10.75 2.19 23.31
N ASN A 93 11.14 3.42 22.97
CA ASN A 93 11.82 4.31 23.91
C ASN A 93 10.92 4.66 25.11
N TYR A 94 9.62 4.84 24.88
CA TYR A 94 8.66 5.08 25.94
C TYR A 94 8.51 3.86 26.87
N ALA A 95 8.40 2.64 26.31
CA ALA A 95 8.36 1.42 27.11
C ALA A 95 9.64 1.21 27.93
N VAL A 96 10.81 1.52 27.36
CA VAL A 96 12.11 1.46 28.06
C VAL A 96 12.19 2.53 29.16
N TYR A 97 11.68 3.74 28.91
CA TYR A 97 11.61 4.79 29.93
C TYR A 97 10.74 4.37 31.11
N GLU A 98 9.54 3.83 30.86
CA GLU A 98 8.65 3.32 31.91
C GLU A 98 9.30 2.16 32.69
N GLU A 99 10.06 1.28 32.04
CA GLU A 99 10.80 0.19 32.70
C GLU A 99 11.93 0.69 33.60
N LEU A 100 12.66 1.74 33.18
CA LEU A 100 13.85 2.21 33.90
C LEU A 100 13.54 3.23 35.00
N GLU A 101 12.58 4.13 34.78
CA GLU A 101 12.31 5.25 35.69
C GLU A 101 11.14 4.98 36.65
N ASN A 102 10.09 4.28 36.18
CA ASN A 102 8.89 4.04 36.98
C ASN A 102 8.83 2.66 37.64
N ASP A 103 9.72 1.73 37.25
CA ASP A 103 9.80 0.34 37.74
C ASP A 103 8.43 -0.37 37.81
N ASP A 104 7.52 -0.03 36.90
CA ASP A 104 6.15 -0.55 36.84
C ASP A 104 6.02 -1.53 35.65
N PRO A 105 6.20 -2.84 35.89
CA PRO A 105 6.19 -3.82 34.81
C PRO A 105 4.80 -4.03 34.19
N ASP A 106 3.72 -3.71 34.91
CA ASP A 106 2.37 -3.88 34.38
C ASP A 106 2.05 -2.80 33.35
N LYS A 107 2.44 -1.55 33.60
CA LYS A 107 2.33 -0.48 32.60
C LYS A 107 3.15 -0.78 31.35
N VAL A 108 4.38 -1.29 31.51
CA VAL A 108 5.23 -1.65 30.36
C VAL A 108 4.55 -2.71 29.48
N ARG A 109 3.87 -3.70 30.07
CA ARG A 109 3.07 -4.69 29.30
C ARG A 109 1.94 -4.04 28.53
N GLU A 110 1.23 -3.10 29.14
CA GLU A 110 0.15 -2.36 28.47
C GLU A 110 0.67 -1.55 27.29
N VAL A 111 1.80 -0.86 27.46
CA VAL A 111 2.45 -0.10 26.38
C VAL A 111 2.85 -1.01 25.21
N PHE A 112 3.43 -2.19 25.48
CA PHE A 112 3.76 -3.16 24.44
C PHE A 112 2.52 -3.69 23.72
N LYS A 113 1.44 -4.01 24.44
CA LYS A 113 0.17 -4.44 23.84
C LYS A 113 -0.45 -3.35 22.97
N ALA A 114 -0.53 -2.13 23.49
CA ALA A 114 -1.05 -0.98 22.74
C ALA A 114 -0.24 -0.73 21.47
N CYS A 115 1.09 -0.83 21.54
CA CYS A 115 1.95 -0.70 20.37
C CYS A 115 1.66 -1.78 19.32
N LEU A 116 1.47 -3.05 19.74
CA LEU A 116 1.14 -4.14 18.84
C LEU A 116 -0.22 -3.97 18.16
N ASP A 117 -1.21 -3.38 18.84
CA ASP A 117 -2.54 -3.11 18.28
C ASP A 117 -2.52 -1.96 17.25
N VAL A 118 -1.65 -0.97 17.45
CA VAL A 118 -1.51 0.18 16.55
C VAL A 118 -0.78 -0.18 15.26
N ILE A 119 0.11 -1.17 15.29
CA ILE A 119 0.92 -1.55 14.11
C ILE A 119 0.06 -2.32 13.09
N PRO A 120 -0.07 -1.83 11.83
CA PRO A 120 -0.75 -2.56 10.78
C PRO A 120 0.12 -3.71 10.24
N HIS A 121 0.04 -4.88 10.87
CA HIS A 121 0.84 -6.08 10.55
C HIS A 121 0.68 -6.61 9.12
N LYS A 122 -0.41 -6.25 8.42
CA LYS A 122 -0.67 -6.66 7.02
C LYS A 122 0.23 -5.96 6.01
N THR A 123 0.63 -4.72 6.30
CA THR A 123 1.45 -3.88 5.43
C THR A 123 2.89 -3.82 5.91
N PHE A 124 3.10 -3.95 7.23
CA PHE A 124 4.40 -3.77 7.86
C PHE A 124 4.56 -4.71 9.05
N THR A 125 5.53 -5.61 8.97
CA THR A 125 5.92 -6.50 10.07
C THR A 125 7.21 -6.01 10.70
N PHE A 126 7.22 -5.81 12.02
CA PHE A 126 8.41 -5.35 12.75
C PHE A 126 8.83 -6.37 13.80
N ALA A 127 9.66 -7.35 13.41
CA ALA A 127 10.08 -8.43 14.31
C ALA A 127 10.74 -7.92 15.63
N LYS A 128 11.40 -6.76 15.58
CA LYS A 128 12.13 -6.21 16.73
C LYS A 128 11.22 -5.90 17.93
N ILE A 129 9.95 -5.50 17.73
CA ILE A 129 9.06 -5.23 18.88
C ILE A 129 8.67 -6.52 19.62
N TRP A 130 8.44 -7.60 18.87
CA TRP A 130 8.15 -8.92 19.43
C TRP A 130 9.32 -9.47 20.24
N LEU A 131 10.55 -9.33 19.70
CA LEU A 131 11.78 -9.71 20.40
C LEU A 131 11.98 -8.92 21.68
N LEU A 132 11.77 -7.60 21.65
CA LEU A 132 11.88 -6.75 22.83
C LEU A 132 10.84 -7.11 23.90
N PHE A 133 9.59 -7.37 23.49
CA PHE A 133 8.55 -7.78 24.42
C PHE A 133 8.83 -9.15 25.05
N ALA A 134 9.34 -10.11 24.27
CA ALA A 134 9.78 -11.40 24.80
C ALA A 134 10.97 -11.26 25.78
N GLN A 135 11.96 -10.41 25.45
CA GLN A 135 13.09 -10.13 26.34
C GLN A 135 12.63 -9.47 27.64
N PHE A 136 11.67 -8.55 27.58
CA PHE A 136 11.05 -7.94 28.75
C PHE A 136 10.37 -8.99 29.64
N GLU A 137 9.54 -9.89 29.07
CA GLU A 137 8.89 -10.96 29.83
C GLU A 137 9.90 -11.93 30.48
N ILE A 138 11.05 -12.17 29.83
CA ILE A 138 12.16 -12.95 30.41
C ILE A 138 12.78 -12.21 31.62
N ARG A 139 13.01 -10.89 31.54
CA ARG A 139 13.51 -10.09 32.67
C ARG A 139 12.55 -10.13 33.86
N GLN A 140 11.25 -10.10 33.57
CA GLN A 140 10.18 -10.23 34.57
C GLN A 140 9.95 -11.68 35.06
N LYS A 141 10.84 -12.62 34.69
CA LYS A 141 10.79 -14.06 35.05
C LYS A 141 9.50 -14.78 34.60
N SER A 142 8.77 -14.23 33.64
CA SER A 142 7.54 -14.77 33.09
C SER A 142 7.82 -15.56 31.80
N LEU A 143 8.19 -16.84 31.97
CA LEU A 143 8.52 -17.71 30.83
C LEU A 143 7.29 -18.02 29.95
N GLN A 144 6.12 -18.14 30.57
CA GLN A 144 4.87 -18.42 29.86
C GLN A 144 4.38 -17.22 29.04
N GLY A 145 4.63 -15.99 29.52
CA GLY A 145 4.37 -14.77 28.76
C GLY A 145 5.24 -14.72 27.52
N ALA A 146 6.57 -14.86 27.69
CA ALA A 146 7.53 -14.85 26.59
C ALA A 146 7.19 -15.88 25.49
N ARG A 147 6.82 -17.11 25.86
CA ARG A 147 6.44 -18.15 24.89
C ARG A 147 5.19 -17.77 24.09
N ARG A 148 4.17 -17.22 24.75
CA ARG A 148 2.93 -16.80 24.07
C ARG A 148 3.16 -15.66 23.09
N VAL A 149 4.05 -14.73 23.42
CA VAL A 149 4.43 -13.61 22.54
C VAL A 149 5.14 -14.12 21.28
N MET A 150 6.10 -15.03 21.44
CA MET A 150 6.88 -15.58 20.32
C MET A 150 6.08 -16.48 19.38
N VAL A 151 5.04 -17.16 19.88
CA VAL A 151 4.14 -17.97 19.02
C VAL A 151 3.23 -17.07 18.16
N ARG A 152 3.04 -15.82 18.55
CA ARG A 152 2.11 -14.87 17.92
C ARG A 152 2.79 -13.92 16.92
N SER A 153 4.12 -13.93 16.85
CA SER A 153 4.95 -13.04 16.02
C SER A 153 5.08 -13.47 14.58
#